data_AF-W4LZQ6-F1
#
_entry.id   AF-W4LZQ6-F1
#
_cell.length_a   1.000
_cell.length_b   1.000
_cell.length_c   1.000
_cell.angle_alpha   90.00
_cell.angle_beta   90.00
_cell.angle_gamma   90.00
#
_symmetry.space_group_name_H-M   'P 1'
#
loop_
_entity.id
_entity.type
_entity.pdbx_description
1 polymer ?
#
loop_
_entity_poly.entity_id
_entity_poly.type
_entity_poly.pdbx_seq_one_letter_code
_entity_poly.pdbx_strand_id
1 'polypeptide(L)'
;METNTGKQQLNNEIFPTELEEIRQRRTTLNLDTTDIDNPPSTQSPSTQLGLVGLALSGGGIRSATFCLGVIQGLTRHGILKSVDYLSTVSGGGFIGSCLSSTLNCTHAKPEDSSDFPLHHEPGKVESETIQHLRNSSNYLAPGGLLEKTRILALILSGVLTNFIIFLPYIMLAVILTEITYELRWQIHESVSTVLLSVVGLCIALFVTFPYLSRLMRRRFNWNQRNLYELLLSAALLTTCGVVGVMAIMFPMVEYAVEHSWQEVIQAFADHYLLSTTHAWTWLPILAVITLFLIVGKASERFGLPVSIWASRSKSICKPSAKTLRA
;
A
#
# COMPACT_ATOMS: atom_id res chain seq x y z
N MET A 1 2.70 4.85 -17.41
CA MET A 1 1.75 4.68 -18.54
C MET A 1 0.35 4.25 -18.08
N GLU A 2 0.18 3.57 -16.93
CA GLU A 2 -1.14 3.11 -16.43
C GLU A 2 -2.09 4.19 -15.88
N THR A 3 -1.58 5.35 -15.44
CA THR A 3 -2.43 6.44 -14.90
C THR A 3 -3.36 7.05 -15.95
N ASN A 4 -3.01 6.93 -17.23
CA ASN A 4 -3.87 7.39 -18.31
C ASN A 4 -5.00 6.40 -18.58
N THR A 5 -4.77 5.09 -18.43
CA THR A 5 -5.79 4.08 -18.69
C THR A 5 -6.96 4.18 -17.71
N GLY A 6 -6.68 4.33 -16.41
CA GLY A 6 -7.75 4.46 -15.40
C GLY A 6 -8.56 5.76 -15.53
N LYS A 7 -7.90 6.89 -15.81
CA LYS A 7 -8.59 8.17 -16.06
C LYS A 7 -9.39 8.14 -17.36
N GLN A 8 -8.86 7.49 -18.41
CA GLN A 8 -9.57 7.28 -19.66
C GLN A 8 -10.77 6.37 -19.46
N GLN A 9 -10.65 5.29 -18.70
CA GLN A 9 -11.77 4.40 -18.39
C GLN A 9 -12.86 5.12 -17.58
N LEU A 10 -12.47 5.89 -16.56
CA LEU A 10 -13.41 6.70 -15.79
C LEU A 10 -14.19 7.66 -16.69
N ASN A 11 -13.48 8.44 -17.51
CA ASN A 11 -14.09 9.50 -18.32
C ASN A 11 -14.89 8.96 -19.52
N ASN A 12 -14.45 7.85 -20.12
CA ASN A 12 -15.02 7.34 -21.36
C ASN A 12 -16.09 6.26 -21.16
N GLU A 13 -16.03 5.50 -20.06
CA GLU A 13 -16.93 4.35 -19.84
C GLU A 13 -17.78 4.52 -18.58
N ILE A 14 -17.16 4.79 -17.43
CA ILE A 14 -17.85 4.75 -16.14
C ILE A 14 -18.74 5.98 -15.97
N PHE A 15 -18.17 7.17 -16.16
CA PHE A 15 -18.84 8.42 -15.91
C PHE A 15 -20.06 8.65 -16.83
N PRO A 16 -20.02 8.35 -18.15
CA PRO A 16 -21.21 8.44 -19.00
C PRO A 16 -22.32 7.47 -18.57
N THR A 17 -21.96 6.24 -18.19
CA THR A 17 -22.92 5.23 -17.69
C THR A 17 -23.58 5.69 -16.39
N GLU A 18 -22.78 6.20 -15.46
CA GLU A 18 -23.28 6.72 -14.18
C GLU A 18 -24.20 7.93 -14.37
N LEU A 19 -23.87 8.83 -15.30
CA LEU A 19 -24.70 9.98 -15.62
C LEU A 19 -26.04 9.57 -16.24
N GLU A 20 -26.07 8.51 -17.06
CA GLU A 20 -27.30 7.94 -17.61
C GLU A 20 -28.21 7.37 -16.52
N GLU A 21 -27.66 6.61 -15.56
CA GLU A 21 -28.42 6.11 -14.41
C GLU A 21 -29.01 7.26 -13.58
N ILE A 22 -28.23 8.33 -13.35
CA ILE A 22 -28.71 9.53 -12.65
C ILE A 22 -29.81 10.22 -13.45
N ARG A 23 -29.67 10.33 -14.78
CA ARG A 23 -30.68 10.92 -15.67
C ARG A 23 -32.00 10.14 -15.59
N GLN A 24 -31.95 8.81 -15.69
CA GLN A 24 -33.13 7.95 -15.63
C GLN A 24 -33.85 8.09 -14.28
N ARG A 25 -33.09 8.09 -13.19
CA ARG A 25 -33.61 8.27 -11.84
C ARG A 25 -34.25 9.65 -11.64
N ARG A 26 -33.58 10.73 -12.03
CA ARG A 26 -34.09 12.11 -11.92
C ARG A 26 -35.35 12.31 -12.77
N THR A 27 -35.37 11.77 -13.99
CA THR A 27 -36.56 11.77 -14.86
C THR A 27 -37.75 11.07 -14.21
N THR A 28 -37.51 9.88 -13.64
CA THR A 28 -38.56 9.10 -12.93
C THR A 28 -39.15 9.89 -11.76
N LEU A 29 -38.32 10.66 -11.06
CA LEU A 29 -38.70 11.45 -9.89
C LEU A 29 -39.16 12.88 -10.22
N ASN A 30 -39.30 13.23 -11.50
CA ASN A 30 -39.60 14.59 -11.98
C ASN A 30 -38.64 15.67 -11.39
N LEU A 31 -37.36 15.34 -11.29
CA LEU A 31 -36.30 16.26 -10.87
C LEU A 31 -35.63 16.93 -12.08
N ASP A 32 -34.97 18.06 -11.86
CA ASP A 32 -34.30 18.82 -12.91
C ASP A 32 -33.11 18.03 -13.53
N THR A 33 -33.13 17.91 -14.87
CA THR A 33 -32.10 17.25 -15.68
C THR A 33 -31.43 18.21 -16.68
N THR A 34 -31.76 19.50 -16.67
CA THR A 34 -31.29 20.48 -17.66
C THR A 34 -29.76 20.50 -17.82
N ASP A 35 -29.03 20.48 -16.71
CA ASP A 35 -27.57 20.46 -16.67
C ASP A 35 -26.96 19.12 -17.15
N ILE A 36 -27.72 18.03 -17.06
CA ILE A 36 -27.31 16.67 -17.48
C ILE A 36 -27.59 16.45 -18.97
N ASP A 37 -28.65 17.05 -19.50
CA ASP A 37 -29.07 16.94 -20.91
C ASP A 37 -28.30 17.90 -21.82
N ASN A 38 -27.83 19.02 -21.28
CA ASN A 38 -26.93 19.96 -21.95
C ASN A 38 -25.56 20.02 -21.25
N PRO A 39 -24.78 18.92 -21.27
CA PRO A 39 -23.52 18.88 -20.55
C PRO A 39 -22.55 19.90 -21.15
N PRO A 40 -21.71 20.55 -20.32
CA PRO A 40 -20.59 21.35 -20.81
C PRO A 40 -19.67 20.50 -21.68
N SER A 41 -18.89 21.12 -22.56
CA SER A 41 -18.07 20.47 -23.60
C SER A 41 -17.01 19.46 -23.12
N THR A 42 -16.92 19.20 -21.82
CA THR A 42 -15.99 18.28 -21.18
C THR A 42 -16.69 17.00 -20.72
N GLN A 43 -16.33 15.85 -21.30
CA GLN A 43 -16.70 14.50 -20.84
C GLN A 43 -15.92 14.11 -19.58
N SER A 44 -16.01 14.92 -18.52
CA SER A 44 -15.31 14.68 -17.26
C SER A 44 -16.17 15.16 -16.09
N PRO A 45 -15.98 14.59 -14.89
CA PRO A 45 -16.71 15.03 -13.69
C PRO A 45 -16.58 16.54 -13.48
N SER A 46 -17.72 17.23 -13.42
CA SER A 46 -17.78 18.69 -13.32
C SER A 46 -18.92 19.13 -12.40
N THR A 47 -18.71 20.22 -11.67
CA THR A 47 -19.74 20.86 -10.82
C THR A 47 -20.85 21.52 -11.64
N GLN A 48 -20.65 21.71 -12.94
CA GLN A 48 -21.62 22.29 -13.87
C GLN A 48 -22.80 21.35 -14.17
N LEU A 49 -22.73 20.07 -13.76
CA LEU A 49 -23.78 19.08 -13.97
C LEU A 49 -24.87 19.11 -12.89
N GLY A 50 -24.81 20.04 -11.93
CA GLY A 50 -25.83 20.20 -10.89
C GLY A 50 -26.03 18.97 -10.00
N LEU A 51 -25.00 18.12 -9.86
CA LEU A 51 -25.06 16.86 -9.11
C LEU A 51 -24.89 17.11 -7.60
N VAL A 52 -25.65 16.39 -6.78
CA VAL A 52 -25.65 16.52 -5.32
C VAL A 52 -25.03 15.29 -4.69
N GLY A 53 -24.00 15.49 -3.87
CA GLY A 53 -23.36 14.43 -3.09
C GLY A 53 -23.66 14.52 -1.60
N LEU A 54 -23.97 13.39 -0.97
CA LEU A 54 -24.03 13.23 0.48
C LEU A 54 -22.78 12.48 0.97
N ALA A 55 -22.01 13.12 1.85
CA ALA A 55 -20.82 12.52 2.44
C ALA A 55 -21.06 12.19 3.93
N LEU A 56 -20.93 10.92 4.31
CA LEU A 56 -21.06 10.43 5.69
C LEU A 56 -19.68 10.13 6.27
N SER A 57 -19.26 10.95 7.24
CA SER A 57 -17.95 10.85 7.89
C SER A 57 -17.81 9.61 8.79
N GLY A 58 -16.56 9.21 9.03
CA GLY A 58 -16.19 8.23 10.04
C GLY A 58 -16.35 8.73 11.48
N GLY A 59 -16.09 7.85 12.45
CA GLY A 59 -16.23 8.15 13.89
C GLY A 59 -16.95 7.07 14.70
N GLY A 60 -16.96 5.82 14.22
CA GLY A 60 -17.61 4.70 14.88
C GLY A 60 -19.12 4.89 15.04
N ILE A 61 -19.69 4.27 16.08
CA ILE A 61 -21.14 4.26 16.30
C ILE A 61 -21.72 5.65 16.56
N ARG A 62 -20.94 6.59 17.13
CA ARG A 62 -21.40 7.97 17.36
C ARG A 62 -21.69 8.69 16.04
N SER A 63 -20.76 8.59 15.09
CA SER A 63 -20.97 9.15 13.74
C SER A 63 -22.13 8.47 13.04
N ALA A 64 -22.25 7.14 13.18
CA ALA A 64 -23.38 6.40 12.63
C ALA A 64 -24.73 6.92 13.15
N THR A 65 -24.89 7.10 14.46
CA THR A 65 -26.13 7.63 15.04
C THR A 65 -26.44 9.05 14.55
N PHE A 66 -25.42 9.91 14.44
CA PHE A 66 -25.60 11.25 13.90
C PHE A 66 -26.03 11.23 12.42
N CYS A 67 -25.33 10.47 11.59
CA CYS A 67 -25.63 10.31 10.16
C CYS A 67 -27.03 9.75 9.92
N LEU A 68 -27.48 8.81 10.76
CA LEU A 68 -28.86 8.30 10.72
C LEU A 68 -29.87 9.44 10.93
N GLY A 69 -29.67 10.29 11.94
CA GLY A 69 -30.52 11.45 12.19
C GLY A 69 -30.52 12.46 11.03
N VAL A 70 -29.36 12.70 10.42
CA VAL A 70 -29.24 13.56 9.22
C VAL A 70 -30.06 12.99 8.06
N ILE A 71 -29.92 11.69 7.77
CA ILE A 71 -30.68 11.02 6.71
C ILE A 71 -32.19 11.10 6.99
N GLN A 72 -32.62 10.83 8.23
CA GLN A 72 -34.02 10.97 8.63
C GLN A 72 -34.53 12.41 8.43
N GLY A 73 -33.72 13.42 8.77
CA GLY A 73 -34.05 14.83 8.54
C GLY A 73 -34.17 15.18 7.06
N LEU A 74 -33.25 14.70 6.23
CA LEU A 74 -33.26 14.90 4.78
C LEU A 74 -34.47 14.22 4.12
N THR A 75 -34.82 13.01 4.55
CA THR A 75 -36.02 12.31 4.06
C THR A 75 -37.29 13.05 4.45
N ARG A 76 -37.42 13.53 5.70
CA ARG A 76 -38.60 14.28 6.16
C ARG A 76 -38.86 15.55 5.35
N HIS A 77 -37.81 16.20 4.84
CA HIS A 77 -37.91 17.37 3.99
C HIS A 77 -37.96 17.04 2.50
N GLY A 78 -37.97 15.76 2.12
CA GLY A 78 -37.98 15.33 0.72
C GLY A 78 -36.70 15.69 -0.04
N ILE A 79 -35.57 15.92 0.64
CA ILE A 79 -34.30 16.33 0.04
C ILE A 79 -33.47 15.09 -0.36
N LEU A 80 -33.62 13.98 0.35
CA LEU A 80 -32.82 12.77 0.11
C LEU A 80 -32.95 12.26 -1.34
N LYS A 81 -34.12 12.40 -1.96
CA LYS A 81 -34.36 12.02 -3.36
C LYS A 81 -33.53 12.84 -4.37
N SER A 82 -33.06 14.02 -3.99
CA SER A 82 -32.23 14.89 -4.84
C SER A 82 -30.74 14.54 -4.74
N VAL A 83 -30.32 13.67 -3.82
CA VAL A 83 -28.93 13.21 -3.70
C VAL A 83 -28.63 12.19 -4.80
N ASP A 84 -27.57 12.43 -5.57
CA ASP A 84 -27.10 11.55 -6.64
C ASP A 84 -25.96 10.64 -6.20
N TYR A 85 -25.06 11.15 -5.34
CA TYR A 85 -23.89 10.41 -4.86
C TYR A 85 -23.93 10.21 -3.35
N LEU A 86 -23.52 9.03 -2.89
CA LEU A 86 -23.30 8.74 -1.49
C LEU A 86 -21.85 8.32 -1.25
N SER A 87 -21.09 9.15 -0.54
CA SER A 87 -19.72 8.85 -0.13
C SER A 87 -19.69 8.54 1.35
N THR A 88 -19.06 7.44 1.76
CA THR A 88 -19.06 7.02 3.17
C THR A 88 -17.71 6.49 3.61
N VAL A 89 -17.41 6.66 4.91
CA VAL A 89 -16.17 6.19 5.52
C VAL A 89 -16.45 5.65 6.93
N SER A 90 -15.86 4.50 7.27
CA SER A 90 -15.90 3.91 8.64
C SER A 90 -17.33 3.85 9.22
N GLY A 91 -17.62 4.57 10.32
CA GLY A 91 -18.95 4.65 10.93
C GLY A 91 -20.05 5.18 10.00
N GLY A 92 -19.72 6.08 9.07
CA GLY A 92 -20.64 6.51 8.01
C GLY A 92 -20.93 5.38 7.01
N GLY A 93 -19.97 4.48 6.79
CA GLY A 93 -20.16 3.28 5.97
C GLY A 93 -21.15 2.30 6.58
N PHE A 94 -21.19 2.17 7.91
CA PHE A 94 -22.18 1.34 8.61
C PHE A 94 -23.62 1.76 8.27
N ILE A 95 -23.91 3.06 8.34
CA ILE A 95 -25.22 3.60 7.95
C ILE A 95 -25.43 3.59 6.44
N GLY A 96 -24.41 3.94 5.66
CA GLY A 96 -24.49 3.95 4.20
C GLY A 96 -24.85 2.57 3.62
N SER A 97 -24.22 1.52 4.13
CA SER A 97 -24.54 0.14 3.74
C SER A 97 -25.93 -0.28 4.20
N CYS A 98 -26.36 0.12 5.40
CA CYS A 98 -27.73 -0.13 5.87
C CYS A 98 -28.77 0.57 4.97
N LEU A 99 -28.55 1.85 4.63
CA LEU A 99 -29.41 2.62 3.72
C LEU A 99 -29.48 1.96 2.34
N SER A 100 -28.33 1.63 1.74
CA SER A 100 -28.29 1.00 0.41
C SER A 100 -28.96 -0.38 0.41
N SER A 101 -28.72 -1.20 1.43
CA SER A 101 -29.34 -2.53 1.55
C SER A 101 -30.85 -2.43 1.74
N THR A 102 -31.32 -1.50 2.57
CA THR A 102 -32.76 -1.37 2.86
C THR A 102 -33.52 -0.87 1.64
N LEU A 103 -33.02 0.16 0.96
CA LEU A 103 -33.61 0.66 -0.28
C LEU A 103 -33.64 -0.38 -1.41
N ASN A 104 -32.70 -1.33 -1.45
CA ASN A 104 -32.70 -2.41 -2.43
C ASN A 104 -33.60 -3.60 -2.05
N CYS A 105 -33.85 -3.83 -0.75
CA CYS A 105 -34.64 -4.96 -0.28
C CYS A 105 -36.14 -4.65 -0.17
N THR A 106 -36.49 -3.41 0.11
CA THR A 106 -37.89 -2.96 0.16
C THR A 106 -38.26 -2.38 -1.19
N HIS A 107 -39.42 -2.74 -1.76
CA HIS A 107 -40.04 -1.98 -2.86
C HIS A 107 -40.53 -0.59 -2.42
N ALA A 108 -39.93 -0.05 -1.36
CA ALA A 108 -40.29 1.21 -0.74
C ALA A 108 -40.10 2.33 -1.76
N LYS A 109 -41.13 3.17 -1.90
CA LYS A 109 -41.05 4.33 -2.79
C LYS A 109 -40.34 5.44 -2.01
N PRO A 110 -39.15 5.90 -2.43
CA PRO A 110 -38.42 6.97 -1.73
C PRO A 110 -39.13 8.34 -1.76
N GLU A 111 -40.31 8.43 -2.39
CA GLU A 111 -41.14 9.62 -2.48
C GLU A 111 -41.97 9.88 -1.22
N ASP A 112 -42.35 8.83 -0.48
CA ASP A 112 -43.16 8.96 0.72
C ASP A 112 -42.28 8.81 1.97
N SER A 113 -42.18 9.89 2.75
CA SER A 113 -41.44 9.87 4.01
C SER A 113 -41.94 8.80 4.98
N SER A 114 -43.22 8.42 4.89
CA SER A 114 -43.83 7.40 5.74
C SER A 114 -43.46 5.97 5.34
N ASP A 115 -43.04 5.75 4.09
CA ASP A 115 -42.60 4.45 3.54
C ASP A 115 -41.07 4.27 3.62
N PHE A 116 -40.34 5.26 4.14
CA PHE A 116 -38.90 5.18 4.26
C PHE A 116 -38.49 4.15 5.34
N PRO A 117 -37.64 3.15 5.04
CA PRO A 117 -37.34 2.05 5.96
C PRO A 117 -36.65 2.48 7.27
N LEU A 118 -35.95 3.62 7.25
CA LEU A 118 -35.31 4.21 8.43
C LEU A 118 -36.14 5.34 9.04
N HIS A 119 -37.43 5.45 8.71
CA HIS A 119 -38.33 6.42 9.31
C HIS A 119 -38.56 6.11 10.79
N HIS A 120 -38.59 7.16 11.61
CA HIS A 120 -38.96 7.07 13.02
C HIS A 120 -39.79 8.27 13.43
N GLU A 121 -40.89 8.04 14.13
CA GLU A 121 -41.69 9.08 14.79
C GLU A 121 -41.55 8.97 16.30
N PRO A 122 -41.28 10.09 17.00
CA PRO A 122 -41.28 10.09 18.46
C PRO A 122 -42.60 9.57 19.02
N GLY A 123 -42.53 8.56 19.90
CA GLY A 123 -43.70 7.97 20.56
C GLY A 123 -44.36 6.81 19.79
N LYS A 124 -43.88 6.46 18.59
CA LYS A 124 -44.27 5.22 17.89
C LYS A 124 -43.22 4.12 18.07
N VAL A 125 -43.64 2.87 17.85
CA VAL A 125 -42.75 1.70 17.89
C VAL A 125 -41.64 1.87 16.84
N GLU A 126 -40.39 1.62 17.25
CA GLU A 126 -39.20 1.66 16.40
C GLU A 126 -39.32 0.66 15.24
N SER A 127 -38.90 1.04 14.03
CA SER A 127 -38.93 0.11 12.89
C SER A 127 -37.95 -1.05 13.12
N GLU A 128 -38.26 -2.24 12.60
CA GLU A 128 -37.41 -3.43 12.77
C GLU A 128 -35.97 -3.18 12.30
N THR A 129 -35.80 -2.36 11.25
CA THR A 129 -34.49 -1.97 10.72
C THR A 129 -33.69 -1.12 11.70
N ILE A 130 -34.30 -0.11 12.32
CA ILE A 130 -33.61 0.74 13.32
C ILE A 130 -33.33 -0.07 14.58
N GLN A 131 -34.27 -0.93 14.99
CA GLN A 131 -34.09 -1.83 16.13
C GLN A 131 -32.91 -2.80 15.89
N HIS A 132 -32.81 -3.37 14.68
CA HIS A 132 -31.68 -4.20 14.29
C HIS A 132 -30.36 -3.41 14.32
N LEU A 133 -30.35 -2.19 13.79
CA LEU A 133 -29.17 -1.33 13.79
C LEU A 133 -28.68 -1.00 15.21
N ARG A 134 -29.62 -0.70 16.12
CA ARG A 134 -29.36 -0.43 17.54
C ARG A 134 -28.82 -1.67 18.26
N ASN A 135 -29.46 -2.83 18.05
CA ASN A 135 -29.06 -4.09 18.67
C ASN A 135 -27.71 -4.61 18.12
N SER A 136 -27.39 -4.29 16.86
CA SER A 136 -26.15 -4.65 16.18
C SER A 136 -25.07 -3.56 16.24
N SER A 137 -25.22 -2.58 17.15
CA SER A 137 -24.29 -1.45 17.31
C SER A 137 -22.88 -1.84 17.79
N ASN A 138 -22.73 -3.05 18.33
CA ASN A 138 -21.43 -3.62 18.72
C ASN A 138 -20.80 -4.43 17.59
N TYR A 139 -20.56 -3.78 16.45
CA TYR A 139 -20.13 -4.43 15.20
C TYR A 139 -18.69 -5.00 15.23
N LEU A 140 -17.85 -4.56 16.18
CA LEU A 140 -16.50 -5.08 16.37
C LEU A 140 -16.45 -6.33 17.26
N ALA A 141 -17.47 -6.54 18.11
CA ALA A 141 -17.50 -7.66 19.05
C ALA A 141 -18.95 -7.99 19.46
N PRO A 142 -19.79 -8.52 18.55
CA PRO A 142 -21.08 -9.07 18.95
C PRO A 142 -20.78 -10.25 19.88
N GLY A 143 -21.15 -10.13 21.15
CA GLY A 143 -20.67 -11.02 22.21
C GLY A 143 -20.89 -12.52 21.92
N GLY A 144 -19.93 -13.36 22.31
CA GLY A 144 -20.01 -14.82 22.21
C GLY A 144 -18.69 -15.50 22.57
N LEU A 145 -18.75 -16.76 23.04
CA LEU A 145 -17.54 -17.55 23.39
C LEU A 145 -16.68 -17.87 22.15
N LEU A 146 -17.33 -18.08 21.00
CA LEU A 146 -16.70 -18.37 19.70
C LEU A 146 -15.94 -17.18 19.10
N GLU A 147 -16.33 -15.94 19.39
CA GLU A 147 -15.64 -14.75 18.85
C GLU A 147 -14.36 -14.46 19.65
N LYS A 148 -14.36 -14.72 20.97
CA LYS A 148 -13.15 -14.62 21.81
C LYS A 148 -12.06 -15.59 21.37
N THR A 149 -12.43 -16.82 20.99
CA THR A 149 -11.48 -17.79 20.43
C THR A 149 -11.03 -17.40 19.03
N ARG A 150 -11.87 -16.76 18.22
CA ARG A 150 -11.49 -16.22 16.91
C ARG A 150 -10.44 -15.11 17.02
N ILE A 151 -10.60 -14.16 17.95
CA ILE A 151 -9.59 -13.11 18.18
C ILE A 151 -8.26 -13.72 18.60
N LEU A 152 -8.28 -14.69 19.52
CA LEU A 152 -7.08 -15.42 19.93
C LEU A 152 -6.43 -16.18 18.75
N ALA A 153 -7.23 -16.84 17.92
CA ALA A 153 -6.77 -17.55 16.74
C ALA A 153 -6.18 -16.61 15.68
N LEU A 154 -6.74 -15.40 15.51
CA LEU A 154 -6.21 -14.37 14.60
C LEU A 154 -4.87 -13.84 15.09
N ILE A 155 -4.73 -13.57 16.39
CA ILE A 155 -3.44 -13.16 16.98
C ILE A 155 -2.41 -14.27 16.80
N LEU A 156 -2.76 -15.52 17.13
CA LEU A 156 -1.87 -16.66 17.00
C LEU A 156 -1.45 -16.91 15.54
N SER A 157 -2.41 -16.79 14.60
CA SER A 157 -2.13 -16.87 13.16
C SER A 157 -1.20 -15.76 12.68
N GLY A 158 -1.38 -14.54 13.19
CA GLY A 158 -0.47 -13.41 12.91
C GLY A 158 0.95 -13.67 13.41
N VAL A 159 1.09 -14.18 14.64
CA VAL A 159 2.38 -14.57 15.22
C VAL A 159 3.03 -15.68 14.38
N LEU A 160 2.30 -16.76 14.07
CA LEU A 160 2.80 -17.87 13.26
C LEU A 160 3.21 -17.43 11.86
N THR A 161 2.43 -16.56 11.22
CA THR A 161 2.74 -16.02 9.89
C THR A 161 4.02 -15.19 9.94
N ASN A 162 4.20 -14.36 10.96
CA ASN A 162 5.44 -13.62 11.16
C ASN A 162 6.63 -14.58 11.35
N PHE A 163 6.50 -15.62 12.17
CA PHE A 163 7.57 -16.61 12.32
C PHE A 163 7.89 -17.30 11.00
N ILE A 164 6.89 -17.75 10.25
CA ILE A 164 7.12 -18.40 8.95
C ILE A 164 7.82 -17.47 7.96
N ILE A 165 7.52 -16.17 8.01
CA ILE A 165 8.17 -15.17 7.15
C ILE A 165 9.59 -14.87 7.63
N PHE A 166 9.82 -14.59 8.92
CA PHE A 166 11.12 -14.14 9.43
C PHE A 166 12.13 -15.27 9.66
N LEU A 167 11.68 -16.45 10.07
CA LEU A 167 12.54 -17.61 10.35
C LEU A 167 13.49 -17.96 9.19
N PRO A 168 13.07 -18.04 7.91
CA PRO A 168 14.01 -18.36 6.82
C PRO A 168 15.09 -17.29 6.63
N TYR A 169 14.80 -16.01 6.89
CA TYR A 169 15.82 -14.95 6.82
C TYR A 169 16.80 -15.03 7.99
N ILE A 170 16.32 -15.32 9.19
CA ILE A 170 17.19 -15.54 10.36
C ILE A 170 18.07 -16.78 10.12
N MET A 171 17.51 -17.87 9.62
CA MET A 171 18.26 -19.08 9.27
C MET A 171 19.27 -18.82 8.16
N LEU A 172 18.91 -18.04 7.13
CA LEU A 172 19.86 -17.64 6.10
C LEU A 172 21.02 -16.81 6.70
N ALA A 173 20.73 -15.87 7.60
CA ALA A 173 21.77 -15.08 8.26
C ALA A 173 22.70 -15.95 9.12
N VAL A 174 22.15 -16.94 9.84
CA VAL A 174 22.93 -17.92 10.61
C VAL A 174 23.81 -18.76 9.68
N ILE A 175 23.25 -19.32 8.61
CA ILE A 175 23.99 -20.12 7.62
C ILE A 175 25.10 -19.29 6.96
N LEU A 176 24.81 -18.03 6.58
CA LEU A 176 25.81 -17.13 6.03
C LEU A 176 26.93 -16.86 7.04
N THR A 177 26.60 -16.65 8.31
CA THR A 177 27.58 -16.43 9.37
C THR A 177 28.46 -17.67 9.57
N GLU A 178 27.86 -18.86 9.61
CA GLU A 178 28.57 -20.13 9.74
C GLU A 178 29.48 -20.42 8.55
N ILE A 179 28.99 -20.23 7.31
CA ILE A 179 29.81 -20.37 6.10
C ILE A 179 30.99 -19.41 6.14
N THR A 180 30.79 -18.16 6.57
CA THR A 180 31.90 -17.18 6.67
C THR A 180 32.92 -17.56 7.73
N TYR A 181 32.47 -18.14 8.84
CA TYR A 181 33.34 -18.63 9.91
C TYR A 181 34.16 -19.85 9.49
N GLU A 182 33.57 -20.81 8.76
CA GLU A 182 34.30 -21.98 8.27
C GLU A 182 35.29 -21.61 7.14
N LEU A 183 34.90 -20.72 6.23
CA LEU A 183 35.79 -20.21 5.18
C LEU A 183 36.97 -19.41 5.75
N ARG A 184 36.86 -18.83 6.96
CA ARG A 184 37.98 -18.16 7.65
C ARG A 184 39.14 -19.12 7.91
N TRP A 185 38.84 -20.30 8.43
CA TRP A 185 39.86 -21.25 8.88
C TRP A 185 40.71 -21.77 7.70
N GLN A 186 40.12 -21.86 6.52
CA GLN A 186 40.82 -22.31 5.31
C GLN A 186 41.66 -21.21 4.64
N ILE A 187 41.46 -19.93 4.97
CA ILE A 187 42.00 -18.78 4.22
C ILE A 187 42.76 -17.80 5.16
N HIS A 188 43.46 -18.33 6.17
CA HIS A 188 44.05 -17.55 7.27
C HIS A 188 45.11 -16.49 6.88
N GLU A 189 45.67 -16.50 5.66
CA GLU A 189 46.52 -15.41 5.13
C GLU A 189 45.98 -14.72 3.86
N SER A 190 44.93 -15.28 3.24
CA SER A 190 44.48 -14.82 1.93
C SER A 190 43.19 -14.00 1.99
N VAL A 191 42.40 -13.99 3.08
CA VAL A 191 41.12 -13.25 3.10
C VAL A 191 41.36 -11.75 2.97
N SER A 192 42.27 -11.17 3.74
CA SER A 192 42.60 -9.74 3.64
C SER A 192 43.11 -9.37 2.25
N THR A 193 44.00 -10.20 1.70
CA THR A 193 44.59 -10.03 0.36
C THR A 193 43.57 -10.21 -0.77
N VAL A 194 42.66 -11.17 -0.65
CA VAL A 194 41.55 -11.43 -1.59
C VAL A 194 40.52 -10.29 -1.51
N LEU A 195 40.19 -9.83 -0.31
CA LEU A 195 39.30 -8.69 -0.11
C LEU A 195 39.90 -7.41 -0.71
N LEU A 196 41.18 -7.14 -0.46
CA LEU A 196 41.92 -6.00 -1.05
C LEU A 196 42.04 -6.11 -2.57
N SER A 197 42.27 -7.30 -3.10
CA SER A 197 42.37 -7.51 -4.56
C SER A 197 41.01 -7.43 -5.26
N VAL A 198 39.92 -7.88 -4.63
CA VAL A 198 38.55 -7.69 -5.13
C VAL A 198 38.16 -6.21 -5.10
N VAL A 199 38.44 -5.50 -4.01
CA VAL A 199 38.23 -4.05 -3.92
C VAL A 199 39.08 -3.31 -4.96
N GLY A 200 40.36 -3.68 -5.09
CA GLY A 200 41.28 -3.12 -6.09
C GLY A 200 40.82 -3.35 -7.52
N LEU A 201 40.31 -4.55 -7.83
CA LEU A 201 39.72 -4.88 -9.13
C LEU A 201 38.44 -4.06 -9.39
N CYS A 202 37.58 -3.89 -8.39
CA CYS A 202 36.37 -3.06 -8.52
C CYS A 202 36.71 -1.59 -8.80
N ILE A 203 37.72 -1.04 -8.12
CA ILE A 203 38.21 0.33 -8.36
C ILE A 203 38.83 0.44 -9.77
N ALA A 204 39.65 -0.53 -10.17
CA ALA A 204 40.25 -0.55 -11.49
C ALA A 204 39.19 -0.62 -12.60
N LEU A 205 38.16 -1.45 -12.44
CA LEU A 205 37.03 -1.54 -13.37
C LEU A 205 36.23 -0.23 -13.40
N PHE A 206 35.98 0.41 -12.25
CA PHE A 206 35.29 1.69 -12.18
C PHE A 206 36.05 2.82 -12.90
N VAL A 207 37.37 2.89 -12.72
CA VAL A 207 38.21 3.93 -13.35
C VAL A 207 38.40 3.67 -14.85
N THR A 208 38.49 2.41 -15.26
CA THR A 208 38.67 2.04 -16.68
C THR A 208 37.37 2.07 -17.47
N PHE A 209 36.21 1.96 -16.81
CA PHE A 209 34.89 1.92 -17.44
C PHE A 209 34.54 3.16 -18.31
N PRO A 210 34.79 4.42 -17.89
CA PRO A 210 34.60 5.60 -18.74
C PRO A 210 35.47 5.61 -20.00
N TYR A 211 36.64 4.96 -19.96
CA TYR A 211 37.55 4.84 -21.10
C TYR A 211 37.11 3.71 -22.04
N LEU A 212 36.74 2.55 -21.49
CA LEU A 212 36.26 1.41 -22.25
C LEU A 212 34.92 1.69 -22.94
N SER A 213 34.00 2.39 -22.25
CA SER A 213 32.71 2.83 -22.82
C SER A 213 32.88 3.82 -23.97
N ARG A 214 33.92 4.67 -23.95
CA ARG A 214 34.28 5.55 -25.08
C ARG A 214 34.81 4.77 -26.28
N LEU A 215 35.64 3.75 -26.05
CA LEU A 215 36.19 2.89 -27.11
C LEU A 215 35.09 2.05 -27.77
N MET A 216 34.16 1.52 -26.98
CA MET A 216 33.06 0.66 -27.44
C MET A 216 31.86 1.43 -28.01
N ARG A 217 31.83 2.77 -27.91
CA ARG A 217 30.73 3.62 -28.40
C ARG A 217 30.41 3.42 -29.88
N ARG A 218 31.37 3.00 -30.69
CA ARG A 218 31.20 2.74 -32.13
C ARG A 218 30.77 1.31 -32.48
N ARG A 219 30.77 0.38 -31.53
CA ARG A 219 30.51 -1.05 -31.77
C ARG A 219 29.10 -1.53 -31.38
N PHE A 220 28.41 -0.83 -30.47
CA PHE A 220 27.15 -1.32 -29.90
C PHE A 220 25.98 -0.33 -30.04
N ASN A 221 24.77 -0.87 -30.19
CA ASN A 221 23.51 -0.12 -30.16
C ASN A 221 23.20 0.39 -28.74
N TRP A 222 22.49 1.52 -28.66
CA TRP A 222 22.25 2.24 -27.39
C TRP A 222 21.57 1.38 -26.31
N ASN A 223 20.60 0.53 -26.70
CA ASN A 223 19.92 -0.37 -25.76
C ASN A 223 20.84 -1.45 -25.17
N GLN A 224 21.71 -2.05 -25.98
CA GLN A 224 22.65 -3.07 -25.51
C GLN A 224 23.66 -2.46 -24.55
N ARG A 225 24.16 -1.26 -24.90
CA ARG A 225 25.06 -0.51 -24.03
C ARG A 225 24.42 -0.21 -22.67
N ASN A 226 23.20 0.32 -22.63
CA ASN A 226 22.51 0.64 -21.38
C ASN A 226 22.32 -0.59 -20.49
N LEU A 227 21.99 -1.75 -21.08
CA LEU A 227 21.88 -3.01 -20.34
C LEU A 227 23.21 -3.48 -19.76
N TYR A 228 24.31 -3.39 -20.52
CA TYR A 228 25.64 -3.72 -20.01
C TYR A 228 26.10 -2.77 -18.90
N GLU A 229 25.88 -1.47 -19.05
CA GLU A 229 26.24 -0.46 -18.04
C GLU A 229 25.46 -0.70 -16.74
N LEU A 230 24.17 -1.04 -16.83
CA LEU A 230 23.32 -1.37 -15.68
C LEU A 230 23.78 -2.67 -14.99
N LEU A 231 24.01 -3.74 -15.75
CA LEU A 231 24.43 -5.03 -15.20
C LEU A 231 25.80 -4.94 -14.52
N LEU A 232 26.76 -4.25 -15.13
CA LEU A 232 28.09 -4.07 -14.55
C LEU A 232 28.04 -3.22 -13.27
N SER A 233 27.27 -2.13 -13.28
CA SER A 233 27.12 -1.25 -12.12
C SER A 233 26.42 -1.97 -10.96
N ALA A 234 25.39 -2.75 -11.26
CA ALA A 234 24.69 -3.56 -10.26
C ALA A 234 25.61 -4.66 -9.69
N ALA A 235 26.40 -5.33 -10.54
CA ALA A 235 27.35 -6.36 -10.11
C ALA A 235 28.46 -5.77 -9.22
N LEU A 236 29.03 -4.62 -9.60
CA LEU A 236 30.05 -3.92 -8.80
C LEU A 236 29.49 -3.47 -7.45
N LEU A 237 28.28 -2.87 -7.43
CA LEU A 237 27.68 -2.39 -6.18
C LEU A 237 27.31 -3.54 -5.24
N THR A 238 26.80 -4.64 -5.78
CA THR A 238 26.50 -5.85 -5.00
C THR A 238 27.79 -6.44 -4.43
N THR A 239 28.84 -6.53 -5.24
CA THR A 239 30.15 -7.07 -4.80
C THR A 239 30.77 -6.18 -3.72
N CYS A 240 30.80 -4.86 -3.91
CA CYS A 240 31.29 -3.91 -2.91
C CYS A 240 30.46 -3.95 -1.61
N GLY A 241 29.14 -4.07 -1.72
CA GLY A 241 28.25 -4.18 -0.56
C GLY A 241 28.50 -5.46 0.24
N VAL A 242 28.59 -6.61 -0.43
CA VAL A 242 28.90 -7.90 0.21
C VAL A 242 30.28 -7.85 0.87
N VAL A 243 31.30 -7.36 0.15
CA VAL A 243 32.66 -7.22 0.67
C VAL A 243 32.72 -6.27 1.87
N GLY A 244 32.01 -5.15 1.84
CA GLY A 244 31.93 -4.19 2.94
C GLY A 244 31.25 -4.77 4.18
N VAL A 245 30.15 -5.50 4.00
CA VAL A 245 29.47 -6.20 5.11
C VAL A 245 30.39 -7.27 5.70
N MET A 246 31.07 -8.05 4.86
CA MET A 246 32.02 -9.08 5.32
C MET A 246 33.20 -8.47 6.07
N ALA A 247 33.73 -7.33 5.63
CA ALA A 247 34.83 -6.61 6.29
C ALA A 247 34.47 -6.11 7.71
N ILE A 248 33.19 -5.86 7.98
CA ILE A 248 32.69 -5.41 9.29
C ILE A 248 32.30 -6.61 10.16
N MET A 249 31.53 -7.54 9.60
CA MET A 249 31.01 -8.68 10.34
C MET A 249 32.12 -9.62 10.80
N PHE A 250 33.16 -9.79 10.00
CA PHE A 250 34.19 -10.77 10.29
C PHE A 250 35.05 -10.42 11.52
N PRO A 251 35.63 -9.20 11.65
CA PRO A 251 36.33 -8.81 12.88
C PRO A 251 35.39 -8.72 14.09
N MET A 252 34.12 -8.36 13.87
CA MET A 252 33.13 -8.23 14.94
C MET A 252 32.76 -9.59 15.54
N VAL A 253 32.56 -10.62 14.69
CA VAL A 253 32.30 -11.99 15.14
C VAL A 253 33.52 -12.54 15.87
N GLU A 254 34.74 -12.30 15.36
CA GLU A 254 35.98 -12.71 16.03
C GLU A 254 36.10 -12.09 17.43
N TYR A 255 35.90 -10.78 17.53
CA TYR A 255 35.93 -10.09 18.82
C TYR A 255 34.86 -10.61 19.77
N ALA A 256 33.66 -10.94 19.26
CA ALA A 256 32.54 -11.44 20.04
C ALA A 256 32.67 -12.89 20.53
N VAL A 257 33.56 -13.69 19.94
CA VAL A 257 33.84 -15.06 20.43
C VAL A 257 34.67 -15.03 21.72
N GLU A 258 35.57 -14.06 21.85
CA GLU A 258 36.53 -14.00 22.96
C GLU A 258 36.13 -13.02 24.07
N HIS A 259 35.17 -12.11 23.81
CA HIS A 259 34.80 -11.03 24.71
C HIS A 259 33.31 -11.07 25.10
N SER A 260 33.00 -10.49 26.25
CA SER A 260 31.63 -10.38 26.73
C SER A 260 30.80 -9.40 25.88
N TRP A 261 29.48 -9.56 25.87
CA TRP A 261 28.57 -8.73 25.06
C TRP A 261 28.70 -7.21 25.33
N GLN A 262 29.02 -6.82 26.56
CA GLN A 262 29.24 -5.41 26.91
C GLN A 262 30.54 -4.85 26.29
N GLU A 263 31.61 -5.64 26.30
CA GLU A 263 32.89 -5.30 25.67
C GLU A 263 32.74 -5.22 24.14
N VAL A 264 31.95 -6.12 23.53
CA VAL A 264 31.67 -6.10 22.08
C VAL A 264 30.93 -4.83 21.66
N ILE A 265 29.90 -4.42 22.42
CA ILE A 265 29.16 -3.19 22.13
C ILE A 265 30.08 -1.97 22.26
N GLN A 266 30.90 -1.93 23.30
CA GLN A 266 31.80 -0.82 23.56
C GLN A 266 32.93 -0.73 22.53
N ALA A 267 33.52 -1.88 22.16
CA ALA A 267 34.49 -1.97 21.07
C ALA A 267 33.88 -1.61 19.71
N PHE A 268 32.62 -1.96 19.44
CA PHE A 268 31.95 -1.52 18.21
C PHE A 268 31.75 0.00 18.19
N ALA A 269 31.28 0.58 19.30
CA ALA A 269 31.12 2.03 19.43
C ALA A 269 32.46 2.77 19.27
N ASP A 270 33.52 2.26 19.89
CA ASP A 270 34.84 2.89 19.87
C ASP A 270 35.55 2.68 18.53
N HIS A 271 35.49 1.49 17.92
CA HIS A 271 36.26 1.14 16.72
C HIS A 271 35.56 1.52 15.40
N TYR A 272 34.23 1.51 15.35
CA TYR A 272 33.46 1.73 14.11
C TYR A 272 32.62 3.02 14.08
N LEU A 273 32.18 3.54 15.24
CA LEU A 273 31.35 4.77 15.29
C LEU A 273 32.14 6.04 15.66
N LEU A 274 33.19 5.95 16.49
CA LEU A 274 33.83 7.12 17.11
C LEU A 274 35.37 7.19 17.03
N SER A 275 36.07 6.18 16.51
CA SER A 275 37.54 6.21 16.39
C SER A 275 38.01 7.08 15.20
N THR A 276 38.69 8.17 15.54
CA THR A 276 39.38 9.07 14.59
C THR A 276 40.55 8.43 13.83
N THR A 277 41.01 7.24 14.21
CA THR A 277 42.16 6.58 13.57
C THR A 277 41.78 5.70 12.38
N HIS A 278 40.54 5.19 12.32
CA HIS A 278 40.01 4.43 11.18
C HIS A 278 39.01 5.20 10.31
N ALA A 279 38.70 6.46 10.63
CA ALA A 279 37.89 7.34 9.77
C ALA A 279 38.40 7.39 8.30
N TRP A 280 39.71 7.23 8.09
CA TRP A 280 40.35 7.17 6.78
C TRP A 280 40.02 5.91 5.96
N THR A 281 39.63 4.79 6.57
CA THR A 281 39.17 3.59 5.83
C THR A 281 37.71 3.72 5.40
N TRP A 282 36.90 4.46 6.16
CA TRP A 282 35.50 4.75 5.86
C TRP A 282 35.33 5.86 4.83
N LEU A 283 36.20 6.86 4.82
CA LEU A 283 36.18 7.99 3.87
C LEU A 283 36.12 7.56 2.39
N PRO A 284 36.93 6.61 1.88
CA PRO A 284 36.83 6.16 0.50
C PRO A 284 35.55 5.36 0.23
N ILE A 285 35.07 4.56 1.18
CA ILE A 285 33.81 3.79 1.03
C ILE A 285 32.61 4.73 1.01
N LEU A 286 32.54 5.68 1.95
CA LEU A 286 31.53 6.73 1.99
C LEU A 286 31.64 7.65 0.77
N ALA A 287 32.84 7.98 0.30
CA ALA A 287 33.01 8.76 -0.92
C ALA A 287 32.52 7.99 -2.16
N VAL A 288 32.78 6.69 -2.26
CA VAL A 288 32.26 5.83 -3.35
C VAL A 288 30.74 5.73 -3.26
N ILE A 289 30.17 5.49 -2.09
CA ILE A 289 28.71 5.44 -1.88
C ILE A 289 28.08 6.81 -2.20
N THR A 290 28.68 7.91 -1.76
CA THR A 290 28.15 9.26 -1.98
C THR A 290 28.27 9.67 -3.45
N LEU A 291 29.40 9.37 -4.11
CA LEU A 291 29.59 9.55 -5.55
C LEU A 291 28.57 8.71 -6.32
N PHE A 292 28.32 7.47 -5.89
CA PHE A 292 27.34 6.58 -6.51
C PHE A 292 25.90 7.04 -6.27
N LEU A 293 25.58 7.57 -5.09
CA LEU A 293 24.27 8.17 -4.80
C LEU A 293 24.07 9.46 -5.61
N ILE A 294 25.12 10.26 -5.83
CA ILE A 294 25.05 11.44 -6.70
C ILE A 294 24.84 11.03 -8.16
N VAL A 295 25.55 10.00 -8.64
CA VAL A 295 25.40 9.45 -10.00
C VAL A 295 24.04 8.74 -10.18
N GLY A 296 23.58 7.99 -9.17
CA GLY A 296 22.28 7.33 -9.14
C GLY A 296 21.12 8.31 -9.05
N LYS A 297 21.25 9.38 -8.26
CA LYS A 297 20.27 10.48 -8.20
C LYS A 297 20.26 11.33 -9.48
N ALA A 298 21.39 11.41 -10.18
CA ALA A 298 21.43 11.94 -11.54
C ALA A 298 20.70 11.03 -12.55
N SER A 299 20.67 9.72 -12.31
CA SER A 299 19.88 8.73 -13.06
C SER A 299 18.39 8.75 -12.71
N GLU A 300 17.99 9.07 -11.48
CA GLU A 300 16.57 9.17 -11.09
C GLU A 300 15.82 10.33 -11.77
N ARG A 301 16.53 11.35 -12.29
CA ARG A 301 15.91 12.34 -13.21
C ARG A 301 15.47 11.74 -14.55
N PHE A 302 15.75 10.46 -14.82
CA PHE A 302 15.41 9.76 -16.06
C PHE A 302 14.49 8.52 -15.92
N GLY A 303 13.92 8.24 -14.74
CA GLY A 303 12.59 7.60 -14.69
C GLY A 303 12.39 6.34 -13.82
N LEU A 304 11.18 6.35 -13.25
CA LEU A 304 10.28 5.28 -12.81
C LEU A 304 10.35 4.75 -11.36
N PRO A 305 9.24 4.92 -10.59
CA PRO A 305 9.06 4.35 -9.25
C PRO A 305 8.39 2.96 -9.26
N VAL A 306 8.75 2.16 -8.24
CA VAL A 306 8.29 0.81 -7.95
C VAL A 306 6.95 0.83 -7.21
N SER A 307 5.92 0.19 -7.77
CA SER A 307 4.63 -0.07 -7.12
C SER A 307 4.47 -1.57 -6.82
N ILE A 308 4.46 -1.92 -5.53
CA ILE A 308 3.99 -3.24 -5.07
C ILE A 308 3.18 -2.95 -3.81
N TRP A 309 1.87 -3.16 -3.86
CA TRP A 309 1.01 -3.65 -2.76
C TRP A 309 -0.45 -3.55 -3.22
N ALA A 310 -1.13 -4.70 -3.32
CA ALA A 310 -2.55 -4.95 -3.00
C ALA A 310 -3.18 -5.98 -3.95
N SER A 311 -3.30 -7.23 -3.48
CA SER A 311 -4.28 -8.17 -4.03
C SER A 311 -4.82 -9.04 -2.89
N ARG A 312 -6.13 -8.91 -2.61
CA ARG A 312 -7.13 -10.00 -2.36
C ARG A 312 -8.26 -9.51 -1.47
N SER A 313 -9.49 -9.57 -1.98
CA SER A 313 -10.59 -10.34 -1.35
C SER A 313 -11.80 -10.43 -2.29
N LYS A 314 -11.91 -11.53 -3.03
CA LYS A 314 -13.19 -12.05 -3.54
C LYS A 314 -13.73 -13.03 -2.50
N SER A 315 -15.01 -12.92 -2.14
CA SER A 315 -15.93 -14.03 -1.78
C SER A 315 -16.96 -13.73 -0.67
N ILE A 316 -17.86 -12.75 -0.84
CA ILE A 316 -19.12 -12.74 -0.06
C ILE A 316 -20.25 -12.20 -0.93
N CYS A 317 -20.73 -13.02 -1.86
CA CYS A 317 -22.10 -12.98 -2.38
C CYS A 317 -22.25 -14.14 -3.37
N LYS A 318 -22.83 -15.25 -2.91
CA LYS A 318 -23.39 -16.24 -3.83
C LYS A 318 -24.71 -15.66 -4.33
N PRO A 319 -24.91 -15.48 -5.65
CA PRO A 319 -26.23 -15.20 -6.18
C PRO A 319 -27.13 -16.41 -5.90
N SER A 320 -28.28 -16.13 -5.29
CA SER A 320 -29.40 -17.05 -5.26
C SER A 320 -29.77 -17.37 -6.71
N ALA A 321 -29.52 -18.61 -7.12
CA ALA A 321 -29.98 -19.14 -8.38
C ALA A 321 -31.51 -19.17 -8.35
N LYS A 322 -32.15 -18.17 -8.96
CA LYS A 322 -33.48 -18.28 -9.55
C LYS A 322 -33.68 -17.18 -10.58
N THR A 323 -34.05 -17.64 -11.79
CA THR A 323 -34.62 -16.89 -12.91
C THR A 323 -33.64 -16.29 -13.93
N LEU A 324 -33.09 -17.19 -14.77
CA LEU A 324 -32.71 -16.90 -16.15
C LEU A 324 -33.99 -16.73 -16.99
N ARG A 325 -34.24 -15.50 -17.45
CA ARG A 325 -34.89 -15.09 -18.70
C ARG A 325 -34.36 -13.66 -18.95
N ALA A 326 -33.60 -13.31 -19.98
CA ALA A 326 -33.27 -13.92 -21.26
C ALA A 326 -31.76 -14.08 -21.43
#